data_AF-A0A8T4MP17-F1
#
_entry.id   AF-A0A8T4MP17-F1
#
_cell.length_a   1.000
_cell.length_b   1.000
_cell.length_c   1.000
_cell.angle_alpha   90.00
_cell.angle_beta   90.00
_cell.angle_gamma   90.00
#
_symmetry.space_group_name_H-M   'P 1'
#
loop_
_entity.id
_entity.type
_entity.pdbx_description
1 polymer ?
#
loop_
_entity_poly.entity_id
_entity_poly.type
_entity_poly.pdbx_seq_one_letter_code
_entity_poly.pdbx_strand_id
1 'polypeptide(L)'
;MNIQRVKQGARITLYNGIYMILLGIYQVFFIKTNMRITFNSIFLLWGFFARYNSNVAYLFQLFNILIGILLISQGILIVYLSDFIIKRKEKMTWTILFLSGIISWAALLVISILFNNWLLIVLTAIGWLTFLLGMVIPIKYYIEKNYKEY
;
A
#
# COMPACT_ATOMS: atom_id res chain seq x y z
N MET A 1 11.90 27.56 9.01
CA MET A 1 11.14 26.30 9.12
C MET A 1 11.69 25.29 8.11
N ASN A 2 12.00 24.07 8.55
CA ASN A 2 13.12 23.32 7.96
C ASN A 2 12.70 22.49 6.72
N ILE A 3 13.06 22.95 5.52
CA ILE A 3 12.92 22.24 4.24
C ILE A 3 13.45 20.79 4.30
N GLN A 4 14.41 20.52 5.19
CA GLN A 4 14.91 19.17 5.44
C GLN A 4 13.82 18.21 5.93
N ARG A 5 12.83 18.68 6.70
CA ARG A 5 11.70 17.85 7.16
C ARG A 5 10.81 17.41 6.01
N VAL A 6 10.63 18.26 4.99
CA VAL A 6 9.89 17.90 3.77
C VAL A 6 10.60 16.78 3.03
N LYS A 7 11.91 16.92 2.86
CA LYS A 7 12.73 15.88 2.22
C LYS A 7 12.76 14.59 3.05
N GLN A 8 12.77 14.68 4.37
CA GLN A 8 12.74 13.53 5.26
C GLN A 8 11.40 12.77 5.15
N GLY A 9 10.28 13.47 5.24
CA GLY A 9 8.94 12.88 5.06
C GLY A 9 8.81 12.21 3.68
N ALA A 10 9.22 12.91 2.63
CA ALA A 10 9.19 12.38 1.27
C ALA A 10 10.11 11.17 1.05
N ARG A 11 11.24 11.08 1.76
CA ARG A 11 12.09 9.87 1.74
C ARG A 11 11.39 8.69 2.41
N ILE A 12 10.70 8.93 3.53
CA ILE A 12 9.92 7.88 4.21
C ILE A 12 8.81 7.36 3.29
N THR A 13 8.07 8.27 2.63
CA THR A 13 7.02 7.86 1.69
C THR A 13 7.58 7.16 0.45
N LEU A 14 8.79 7.52 0.00
CA LEU A 14 9.49 6.81 -1.07
C LEU A 14 9.77 5.35 -0.67
N TYR A 15 10.37 5.13 0.50
CA TYR A 15 10.59 3.77 1.00
C TYR A 15 9.28 3.01 1.24
N ASN A 16 8.22 3.70 1.64
CA ASN A 16 6.89 3.12 1.74
C ASN A 16 6.33 2.69 0.37
N GLY A 17 6.59 3.44 -0.70
CA GLY A 17 6.27 3.04 -2.06
C GLY A 17 7.03 1.79 -2.50
N ILE A 18 8.33 1.71 -2.20
CA ILE A 18 9.13 0.49 -2.42
C ILE A 18 8.55 -0.69 -1.62
N TYR A 19 8.18 -0.47 -0.36
CA TYR A 19 7.54 -1.47 0.47
C TYR A 19 6.22 -1.97 -0.13
N MET A 20 5.39 -1.08 -0.67
CA MET A 20 4.15 -1.45 -1.37
C MET A 20 4.42 -2.29 -2.63
N ILE A 21 5.47 -1.98 -3.40
CA ILE A 21 5.92 -2.81 -4.53
C ILE A 21 6.30 -4.21 -4.05
N LEU A 22 7.12 -4.31 -3.01
CA LEU A 22 7.54 -5.59 -2.44
C LEU A 22 6.34 -6.40 -1.91
N LEU A 23 5.36 -5.74 -1.30
CA LEU A 23 4.12 -6.37 -0.86
C LEU A 23 3.28 -6.87 -2.04
N GLY A 24 3.23 -6.12 -3.14
CA GLY A 24 2.58 -6.55 -4.38
C GLY A 24 3.27 -7.76 -5.02
N ILE A 25 4.60 -7.75 -5.09
CA ILE A 25 5.41 -8.89 -5.53
C ILE A 25 5.14 -10.10 -4.63
N TYR A 26 5.15 -9.91 -3.31
CA TYR A 26 4.81 -10.97 -2.36
C TYR A 26 3.42 -11.56 -2.65
N GLN A 27 2.41 -10.72 -2.89
CA GLN A 27 1.07 -11.19 -3.25
C GLN A 27 1.06 -12.04 -4.52
N VAL A 28 1.82 -11.67 -5.56
CA VAL A 28 1.88 -12.42 -6.83
C VAL A 28 2.63 -13.74 -6.71
N PHE A 29 3.75 -13.78 -5.99
CA PHE A 29 4.55 -15.01 -5.89
C PHE A 29 3.98 -16.00 -4.86
N PHE A 30 3.39 -15.51 -3.77
CA PHE A 30 2.91 -16.33 -2.67
C PHE A 30 1.39 -16.56 -2.67
N ILE A 31 0.73 -16.45 -3.83
CA ILE A 31 -0.73 -16.62 -3.98
C ILE A 31 -1.22 -17.92 -3.34
N LYS A 32 -0.55 -19.05 -3.60
CA LYS A 32 -0.97 -20.35 -3.05
C LYS A 32 -0.96 -20.36 -1.53
N THR A 33 0.03 -19.71 -0.92
CA THR A 33 0.15 -19.59 0.54
C THR A 33 -0.90 -18.62 1.09
N ASN A 34 -1.08 -17.46 0.45
CA ASN A 34 -2.09 -16.48 0.86
C ASN A 34 -3.50 -17.05 0.81
N MET A 35 -3.84 -17.78 -0.26
CA MET A 35 -5.13 -18.44 -0.40
C MET A 35 -5.35 -19.49 0.69
N ARG A 36 -4.36 -20.34 0.98
CA ARG A 36 -4.43 -21.31 2.08
C ARG A 36 -4.67 -20.64 3.44
N ILE A 37 -4.01 -19.52 3.72
CA ILE A 37 -4.16 -18.76 4.96
C ILE A 37 -5.55 -18.09 5.02
N THR A 38 -6.05 -17.54 3.92
CA THR A 38 -7.38 -16.92 3.86
C THR A 38 -8.51 -17.94 4.09
N PHE A 39 -8.34 -19.19 3.64
CA PHE A 39 -9.29 -20.29 3.88
C PHE A 39 -8.97 -21.09 5.16
N ASN A 40 -8.31 -20.46 6.15
CA ASN A 40 -7.71 -21.08 7.35
C ASN A 40 -8.61 -22.07 8.11
N SER A 41 -9.94 -21.98 7.98
CA SER A 41 -10.87 -22.90 8.63
C SER A 41 -10.71 -24.33 8.14
N ILE A 42 -10.35 -24.58 6.87
CA ILE A 42 -10.16 -25.95 6.36
C ILE A 42 -9.12 -25.99 5.22
N PHE A 43 -7.84 -26.23 5.56
CA PHE A 43 -6.75 -26.45 4.58
C PHE A 43 -7.04 -27.59 3.58
N LEU A 44 -7.79 -28.62 4.03
CA LEU A 44 -8.29 -29.73 3.19
C LEU A 44 -9.36 -29.29 2.17
N LEU A 45 -10.18 -28.29 2.49
CA LEU A 45 -11.23 -27.80 1.61
C LEU A 45 -10.68 -26.93 0.51
N TRP A 46 -9.53 -26.28 0.64
CA TRP A 46 -8.98 -25.56 -0.53
C TRP A 46 -8.66 -26.54 -1.67
N GLY A 47 -8.04 -27.68 -1.35
CA GLY A 47 -7.78 -28.74 -2.33
C GLY A 47 -9.07 -29.34 -2.90
N PHE A 48 -10.07 -29.57 -2.05
CA PHE A 48 -11.39 -30.04 -2.47
C PHE A 48 -12.11 -28.99 -3.34
N PHE A 49 -12.24 -27.76 -2.86
CA PHE A 49 -12.85 -26.62 -3.55
C PHE A 49 -12.20 -26.37 -4.90
N ALA A 50 -10.87 -26.34 -4.99
CA ALA A 50 -10.17 -26.19 -6.26
C ALA A 50 -10.42 -27.35 -7.23
N ARG A 51 -10.66 -28.57 -6.71
CA ARG A 51 -10.98 -29.74 -7.53
C ARG A 51 -12.43 -29.75 -8.04
N TYR A 52 -13.39 -29.38 -7.20
CA TYR A 52 -14.82 -29.40 -7.53
C TYR A 52 -15.34 -28.08 -8.13
N ASN A 53 -14.64 -26.97 -7.91
CA ASN A 53 -14.98 -25.62 -8.38
C ASN A 53 -13.75 -24.95 -9.04
N SER A 54 -13.11 -25.64 -9.97
CA SER A 54 -11.86 -25.21 -10.62
C SER A 54 -11.95 -23.81 -11.26
N ASN A 55 -13.06 -23.50 -11.92
CA ASN A 55 -13.29 -22.19 -12.53
C ASN A 55 -13.31 -21.07 -11.48
N VAL A 56 -13.97 -21.29 -10.34
CA VAL A 56 -14.05 -20.29 -9.27
C VAL A 56 -12.70 -20.12 -8.59
N ALA A 57 -11.99 -21.22 -8.33
CA ALA A 57 -10.64 -21.17 -7.78
C ALA A 57 -9.66 -20.41 -8.70
N TYR A 58 -9.77 -20.60 -10.01
CA TYR A 58 -8.99 -19.85 -11.00
C TYR A 58 -9.31 -18.34 -10.96
N LEU A 59 -10.59 -17.97 -10.84
CA LEU A 59 -10.98 -16.56 -10.68
C LEU A 59 -10.38 -15.92 -9.42
N PHE A 60 -10.38 -16.62 -8.28
CA PHE A 60 -9.73 -16.10 -7.08
C PHE A 60 -8.21 -15.96 -7.25
N GLN A 61 -7.56 -16.88 -7.97
CA GLN A 61 -6.14 -16.76 -8.28
C GLN A 61 -5.87 -15.52 -9.14
N LEU A 62 -6.64 -15.31 -10.21
CA LEU A 62 -6.54 -14.11 -11.05
C LEU A 62 -6.80 -12.83 -10.25
N PHE A 63 -7.76 -12.84 -9.34
CA PHE A 63 -8.06 -11.70 -8.48
C PHE A 63 -6.88 -11.33 -7.57
N ASN A 64 -6.18 -12.31 -6.99
CA ASN A 64 -4.97 -12.06 -6.19
C ASN A 64 -3.82 -11.51 -7.05
N ILE A 65 -3.65 -12.01 -8.28
CA ILE A 65 -2.66 -11.46 -9.23
C ILE A 65 -2.98 -10.00 -9.53
N LEU A 66 -4.25 -9.69 -9.81
CA LEU A 66 -4.70 -8.33 -10.09
C LEU A 66 -4.43 -7.39 -8.92
N ILE A 67 -4.74 -7.79 -7.67
CA ILE A 67 -4.40 -7.01 -6.48
C ILE A 67 -2.89 -6.77 -6.40
N GLY A 68 -2.07 -7.81 -6.61
CA GLY A 68 -0.63 -7.69 -6.59
C GLY A 68 -0.09 -6.69 -7.62
N ILE A 69 -0.60 -6.73 -8.86
CA ILE A 69 -0.25 -5.78 -9.92
C ILE A 69 -0.67 -4.35 -9.55
N LEU A 70 -1.89 -4.17 -9.04
CA LEU A 70 -2.38 -2.85 -8.60
C LEU A 70 -1.51 -2.26 -7.48
N LEU A 71 -1.04 -3.09 -6.54
CA LEU A 71 -0.10 -2.66 -5.50
C LEU A 71 1.24 -2.24 -6.07
N ILE A 72 1.78 -2.99 -7.05
CA ILE A 72 3.03 -2.62 -7.73
C ILE A 72 2.86 -1.27 -8.44
N SER A 73 1.78 -1.10 -9.21
CA SER A 73 1.49 0.15 -9.91
C SER A 73 1.34 1.33 -8.94
N GLN A 74 0.63 1.13 -7.84
CA GLN A 74 0.44 2.17 -6.83
C GLN A 74 1.75 2.51 -6.10
N GLY A 75 2.58 1.51 -5.80
CA GLY A 75 3.89 1.72 -5.22
C GLY A 75 4.83 2.52 -6.14
N ILE A 76 4.80 2.27 -7.45
CA ILE A 76 5.53 3.07 -8.45
C ILE A 76 5.06 4.53 -8.43
N LEU A 77 3.74 4.75 -8.39
CA LEU A 77 3.17 6.09 -8.29
C LEU A 77 3.61 6.83 -7.03
N ILE A 78 3.62 6.15 -5.88
CA ILE A 78 4.10 6.71 -4.61
C ILE A 78 5.58 7.08 -4.68
N VAL A 79 6.42 6.20 -5.27
CA VAL A 79 7.86 6.48 -5.46
C VAL A 79 8.05 7.71 -6.35
N TYR A 80 7.34 7.79 -7.48
CA TYR A 80 7.44 8.90 -8.42
C TYR A 80 7.04 10.24 -7.78
N LEU A 81 5.88 10.28 -7.13
CA LEU A 81 5.40 11.50 -6.44
C LEU A 81 6.34 11.90 -5.30
N SER A 82 6.88 10.93 -4.56
CA SER A 82 7.83 11.20 -3.48
C SER A 82 9.14 11.80 -3.98
N ASP A 83 9.72 11.25 -5.06
CA ASP A 83 10.92 11.82 -5.71
C ASP A 83 10.65 13.24 -6.23
N PHE A 84 9.47 13.46 -6.83
CA PHE A 84 9.06 14.77 -7.30
C PHE A 84 8.94 15.79 -6.15
N ILE A 85 8.41 15.39 -4.98
CA ILE A 85 8.38 16.23 -3.77
C ILE A 85 9.80 16.54 -3.28
N ILE A 86 10.72 15.57 -3.29
CA ILE A 86 12.12 15.78 -2.88
C ILE A 86 12.79 16.85 -3.76
N LYS A 87 12.54 16.81 -5.07
CA LYS A 87 13.12 17.71 -6.07
C LYS A 87 12.45 19.09 -6.08
N ARG A 88 11.13 19.13 -6.22
CA ARG A 88 10.36 20.37 -6.47
C ARG A 88 9.62 20.94 -5.27
N LYS A 89 9.36 20.13 -4.24
CA LYS A 89 8.66 20.54 -2.99
C LYS A 89 7.27 21.14 -3.25
N GLU A 90 6.60 20.67 -4.31
CA GLU A 90 5.29 21.16 -4.70
C GLU A 90 4.21 20.64 -3.75
N LYS A 91 3.27 21.53 -3.39
CA LYS A 91 2.19 21.22 -2.45
C LYS A 91 1.16 20.27 -3.07
N MET A 92 0.80 20.49 -4.33
CA MET A 92 -0.20 19.63 -4.98
C MET A 92 0.26 18.18 -5.08
N THR A 93 1.54 17.94 -5.41
CA THR A 93 2.10 16.58 -5.42
C THR A 93 1.97 15.91 -4.05
N TRP A 94 2.25 16.65 -2.98
CA TRP A 94 2.09 16.15 -1.61
C TRP A 94 0.63 15.82 -1.28
N THR A 95 -0.32 16.68 -1.66
CA THR A 95 -1.76 16.44 -1.45
C THR A 95 -2.24 15.21 -2.24
N ILE A 96 -1.83 15.09 -3.51
CA ILE A 96 -2.18 13.93 -4.36
C ILE A 96 -1.63 12.65 -3.74
N LEU A 97 -0.37 12.66 -3.30
CA LEU A 97 0.26 11.52 -2.64
C LEU A 97 -0.46 11.15 -1.34
N PHE A 98 -0.86 12.14 -0.53
CA PHE A 98 -1.59 11.94 0.72
C PHE A 98 -2.94 11.25 0.49
N LEU A 99 -3.75 11.78 -0.44
CA LEU A 99 -5.06 11.22 -0.74
C LEU A 99 -4.94 9.82 -1.36
N SER A 100 -4.08 9.65 -2.36
CA SER A 100 -3.91 8.36 -3.03
C SER A 100 -3.39 7.29 -2.06
N GLY A 101 -2.40 7.62 -1.23
CA GLY A 101 -1.83 6.68 -0.27
C GLY A 101 -2.77 6.32 0.88
N ILE A 102 -3.53 7.27 1.44
CA ILE A 102 -4.53 6.96 2.48
C ILE A 102 -5.58 6.00 1.94
N ILE A 103 -6.16 6.30 0.78
CA ILE A 103 -7.21 5.47 0.19
C ILE A 103 -6.68 4.06 -0.06
N SER A 104 -5.47 3.95 -0.65
CA SER A 104 -4.85 2.66 -1.00
C SER A 104 -4.57 1.81 0.22
N TRP A 105 -3.89 2.37 1.23
CA TRP A 105 -3.52 1.64 2.43
C TRP A 105 -4.73 1.25 3.27
N ALA A 106 -5.70 2.16 3.43
CA ALA A 106 -6.92 1.87 4.17
C ALA A 106 -7.76 0.78 3.49
N ALA A 107 -7.94 0.86 2.16
CA ALA A 107 -8.66 -0.17 1.40
C ALA A 107 -7.98 -1.54 1.56
N LEU A 108 -6.65 -1.60 1.46
CA LEU A 108 -5.90 -2.84 1.60
C LEU A 108 -6.00 -3.43 3.02
N LEU A 109 -5.97 -2.59 4.05
CA LEU A 109 -6.15 -3.02 5.44
C LEU A 109 -7.55 -3.61 5.65
N VAL A 110 -8.60 -2.94 5.15
CA VAL A 110 -9.99 -3.44 5.22
C VAL A 110 -10.13 -4.78 4.52
N ILE A 111 -9.59 -4.92 3.30
CA ILE A 111 -9.60 -6.19 2.56
C ILE A 111 -8.87 -7.29 3.36
N SER A 112 -7.73 -6.97 3.96
CA SER A 112 -6.95 -7.94 4.74
C SER A 112 -7.69 -8.41 6.00
N ILE A 113 -8.44 -7.52 6.66
CA ILE A 113 -9.31 -7.83 7.80
C ILE A 113 -10.47 -8.72 7.35
N LEU A 114 -11.14 -8.39 6.24
CA LEU A 114 -12.24 -9.20 5.70
C LEU A 114 -11.80 -10.62 5.33
N PHE A 115 -10.57 -10.78 4.87
CA PHE A 115 -9.96 -12.08 4.58
C PHE A 115 -9.38 -12.79 5.81
N ASN A 116 -9.46 -12.19 7.00
CA ASN A 116 -8.92 -12.73 8.25
C ASN A 116 -7.46 -13.23 8.12
N ASN A 117 -6.68 -12.57 7.27
CA ASN A 117 -5.30 -12.94 7.01
C ASN A 117 -4.38 -12.10 7.90
N TRP A 118 -4.09 -12.61 9.09
CA TRP A 118 -3.29 -11.91 10.10
C TRP A 118 -1.92 -11.44 9.60
N LEU A 119 -1.27 -12.24 8.75
CA LEU A 119 0.01 -11.84 8.16
C LEU A 119 -0.14 -10.58 7.31
N LEU A 120 -1.14 -10.55 6.42
CA LEU A 120 -1.43 -9.38 5.60
C LEU A 120 -1.91 -8.20 6.44
N ILE A 121 -2.73 -8.42 7.48
CA ILE A 121 -3.16 -7.36 8.39
C ILE A 121 -1.95 -6.68 9.03
N VAL A 122 -0.99 -7.44 9.56
CA VAL A 122 0.21 -6.88 10.21
C VAL A 122 1.08 -6.14 9.20
N LEU A 123 1.37 -6.73 8.04
CA LEU A 123 2.18 -6.10 7.00
C LEU A 123 1.54 -4.78 6.51
N THR A 124 0.24 -4.81 6.23
CA THR A 124 -0.48 -3.64 5.74
C THR A 124 -0.60 -2.54 6.80
N ALA A 125 -0.77 -2.89 8.07
CA ALA A 125 -0.77 -1.93 9.17
C ALA A 125 0.60 -1.24 9.32
N ILE A 126 1.72 -1.97 9.21
CA ILE A 126 3.07 -1.38 9.24
C ILE A 126 3.25 -0.43 8.06
N GLY A 127 2.83 -0.83 6.85
CA GLY A 127 2.84 0.03 5.67
C GLY A 127 2.01 1.31 5.86
N TRP A 128 0.80 1.19 6.39
CA TRP A 128 -0.07 2.34 6.64
C TRP A 128 0.52 3.31 7.68
N LEU A 129 1.03 2.80 8.80
CA LEU A 129 1.64 3.61 9.85
C LEU A 129 2.89 4.35 9.35
N THR A 130 3.77 3.67 8.62
CA THR A 130 4.98 4.30 8.05
C THR A 130 4.62 5.37 7.02
N PHE A 131 3.57 5.15 6.23
CA PHE A 131 3.04 6.17 5.32
C PHE A 131 2.53 7.41 6.06
N LEU A 132 1.73 7.23 7.12
CA LEU A 132 1.22 8.32 7.94
C LEU A 132 2.36 9.13 8.58
N LEU A 133 3.39 8.46 9.10
CA LEU A 133 4.57 9.14 9.64
C LEU A 133 5.28 9.99 8.58
N GLY A 134 5.46 9.44 7.37
CA GLY A 134 6.04 10.18 6.24
C GLY A 134 5.24 11.42 5.84
N MET A 135 3.92 11.40 6.06
CA MET A 135 3.00 12.49 5.74
C MET A 135 2.86 13.54 6.84
N VAL A 136 2.91 13.13 8.11
CA VAL A 136 2.75 14.05 9.25
C VAL A 136 3.98 14.93 9.44
N ILE A 137 5.19 14.42 9.23
CA ILE A 137 6.44 15.19 9.37
C ILE A 137 6.43 16.50 8.54
N PRO A 138 6.05 16.49 7.24
CA PRO A 138 6.02 17.69 6.41
C PRO A 138 4.76 18.56 6.59
N ILE A 139 3.75 18.15 7.36
CA ILE A 139 2.43 18.80 7.35
C ILE A 139 2.48 20.28 7.76
N LYS A 140 3.26 20.61 8.80
CA LYS A 140 3.45 21.99 9.26
C LYS A 140 4.06 22.87 8.16
N TYR A 141 4.96 22.29 7.35
CA TYR A 141 5.56 23.01 6.22
C TYR A 141 4.52 23.48 5.21
N TYR A 142 3.63 22.57 4.80
CA TYR A 142 2.63 22.88 3.79
C TYR A 142 1.48 23.75 4.32
N ILE A 143 1.21 23.73 5.61
CA ILE A 143 0.23 24.63 6.25
C ILE A 143 0.80 26.06 6.34
N GLU A 144 2.02 26.24 6.84
CA GLU A 144 2.61 27.57 7.00
C GLU A 144 3.04 28.21 5.67
N LYS A 145 3.37 27.41 4.64
CA LYS A 145 3.67 27.95 3.30
C LYS A 145 2.50 28.76 2.75
N ASN A 146 1.26 28.32 2.98
CA ASN A 146 0.08 29.04 2.56
C ASN A 146 -0.08 30.40 3.25
N TYR A 147 0.30 30.52 4.53
CA TYR A 147 0.18 31.79 5.28
C TYR A 147 1.10 32.91 4.79
N LYS A 148 2.06 32.62 3.91
CA LYS A 148 2.97 33.63 3.34
C LYS A 148 2.62 34.04 1.91
N GLU A 149 1.73 33.32 1.25
CA GLU A 149 1.27 33.61 -0.11
C GLU A 149 -0.07 34.40 -0.13
N TYR A 150 -0.65 34.66 1.04
CA TYR A 150 -1.82 35.54 1.27
C TYR A 150 -1.46 36.58 2.32
#